data_AF-A0A0P7KWS2-F1
#
_entry.id   AF-A0A0P7KWS2-F1
#
_cell.length_a   1.000
_cell.length_b   1.000
_cell.length_c   1.000
_cell.angle_alpha   90.00
_cell.angle_beta   90.00
_cell.angle_gamma   90.00
#
_symmetry.space_group_name_H-M   'P 1'
#
loop_
_entity.id
_entity.type
_entity.pdbx_description
1 polymer ?
#
loop_
_entity_poly.entity_id
_entity_poly.type
_entity_poly.pdbx_seq_one_letter_code
_entity_poly.pdbx_strand_id
1 'polypeptide(L)'
;MKRTHRYLHLSLVIMVSLLLSGCWSSKEIEDLGLIVGTSLDLETGAISSEEQREARYANRELLTVTNQLVTSETTVTGTKDGTPHQKAYKNVSETGDAVLPTLRNMLLKSDKHSFAEHSKVTIIGEDLASAINLQQLLDFFLRELEIRPSGLLLIAQGRASQTLETNEPTKIPAFQLVEMMSGHERTTKILPPMTIAKLEGKLYSDSSFLLQNVIAEDGEVKFVGAAVIDGKTKKLRGFLNESDLEGITWITGEGKGGLVKAFDEKSGSPIVYEILSMNSKIIPNVEEDRISFTIKIKSEGRIAEHWVLSDKTFNNEFLKKAEKIIEKEIERLVMKTLEKIQQEYQTDVAGFGNRMRIDYPKVWKNAKKDWDQIFSEVPITCEVNISIKDYGTSGD
;
A
#
# COMPACT_ATOMS: atom_id res chain seq x y z
N MET A 1 -41.50 -49.83 39.89
CA MET A 1 -41.38 -48.52 39.22
C MET A 1 -40.27 -47.60 39.76
N LYS A 2 -40.07 -47.43 41.08
CA LYS A 2 -39.05 -46.48 41.60
C LYS A 2 -37.59 -46.81 41.22
N ARG A 3 -37.24 -48.10 41.01
CA ARG A 3 -35.86 -48.53 40.70
C ARG A 3 -35.49 -48.32 39.23
N THR A 4 -36.42 -48.52 38.30
CA THR A 4 -36.22 -48.32 36.85
C THR A 4 -36.10 -46.84 36.48
N HIS A 5 -36.87 -45.96 37.13
CA HIS A 5 -36.68 -44.50 36.97
C HIS A 5 -35.30 -44.02 37.46
N ARG A 6 -34.73 -44.65 38.50
CA ARG A 6 -33.37 -44.32 38.97
C ARG A 6 -32.29 -44.62 37.93
N TYR A 7 -32.37 -45.74 37.23
CA TYR A 7 -31.41 -46.07 36.16
C TYR A 7 -31.60 -45.19 34.92
N LEU A 8 -32.85 -44.82 34.60
CA LEU A 8 -33.14 -43.91 33.49
C LEU A 8 -32.61 -42.49 33.77
N HIS A 9 -32.80 -41.98 34.99
CA HIS A 9 -32.22 -40.69 35.40
C HIS A 9 -30.69 -40.73 35.43
N LEU A 10 -30.09 -41.83 35.90
CA LEU A 10 -28.63 -41.99 35.90
C LEU A 10 -28.07 -42.04 34.46
N SER A 11 -28.74 -42.76 33.55
CA SER A 11 -28.41 -42.81 32.12
C SER A 11 -28.54 -41.44 31.45
N LEU A 12 -29.57 -40.67 31.80
CA LEU A 12 -29.78 -39.32 31.27
C LEU A 12 -28.69 -38.36 31.75
N VAL A 13 -28.30 -38.45 33.03
CA VAL A 13 -27.22 -37.63 33.60
C VAL A 13 -25.87 -37.98 32.96
N ILE A 14 -25.60 -39.26 32.70
CA ILE A 14 -24.38 -39.73 32.01
C ILE A 14 -24.37 -39.24 30.55
N MET A 15 -25.50 -39.29 29.85
CA MET A 15 -25.62 -38.81 28.47
C MET A 15 -25.47 -37.30 28.36
N VAL A 16 -25.99 -36.53 29.33
CA VAL A 16 -25.80 -35.07 29.40
C VAL A 16 -24.35 -34.71 29.73
N SER A 17 -23.66 -35.48 30.58
CA SER A 17 -22.24 -35.25 30.91
C SER A 17 -21.27 -35.58 29.78
N LEU A 18 -21.62 -36.52 28.89
CA LEU A 18 -20.88 -36.77 27.65
C LEU A 18 -21.06 -35.65 26.61
N LEU A 19 -22.15 -34.87 26.69
CA LEU A 19 -22.37 -33.69 25.84
C LEU A 19 -21.72 -32.41 26.41
N LEU A 20 -21.20 -32.47 27.65
CA LEU A 20 -20.49 -31.39 28.32
C LEU A 20 -18.96 -31.46 28.15
N SER A 21 -18.43 -32.42 27.38
CA SER A 21 -17.03 -32.38 26.93
C SER A 21 -16.84 -31.33 25.83
N GLY A 22 -17.03 -30.06 26.20
CA GLY A 22 -16.70 -28.92 25.37
C GLY A 22 -15.19 -28.81 25.13
N CYS A 23 -14.83 -28.31 23.95
CA CYS A 23 -13.51 -28.20 23.35
C CYS A 23 -12.31 -28.21 24.32
N TRP A 24 -11.74 -29.41 24.56
CA TRP A 24 -10.47 -29.62 25.27
C TRP A 24 -9.27 -28.88 24.64
N SER A 25 -9.42 -28.34 23.43
CA SER A 25 -8.34 -27.70 22.66
C SER A 25 -8.43 -26.17 22.61
N SER A 26 -8.96 -25.50 23.63
CA SER A 26 -8.86 -24.03 23.74
C SER A 26 -7.44 -23.63 24.12
N LYS A 27 -6.81 -22.75 23.35
CA LYS A 27 -5.61 -22.01 23.76
C LYS A 27 -6.05 -20.62 24.26
N GLU A 28 -5.53 -20.18 25.39
CA GLU A 28 -5.82 -18.84 25.93
C GLU A 28 -5.18 -17.76 25.05
N ILE A 29 -5.81 -16.58 24.94
CA ILE A 29 -5.31 -15.48 24.08
C ILE A 29 -3.94 -15.00 24.59
N GLU A 30 -3.72 -15.11 25.88
CA GLU A 30 -2.51 -14.77 26.62
C GLU A 30 -1.32 -15.65 26.23
N ASP A 31 -1.57 -16.91 25.85
CA ASP A 31 -0.57 -17.88 25.37
C ASP A 31 -0.27 -17.75 23.86
N LEU A 32 -1.06 -16.94 23.15
CA LEU A 32 -0.93 -16.74 21.72
C LEU A 32 -0.19 -15.44 21.39
N GLY A 33 0.70 -15.54 20.40
CA GLY A 33 1.42 -14.41 19.83
C GLY A 33 0.67 -13.87 18.61
N LEU A 34 -0.11 -12.80 18.78
CA LEU A 34 -0.89 -12.22 17.68
C LEU A 34 0.02 -11.41 16.75
N ILE A 35 0.38 -11.95 15.58
CA ILE A 35 1.16 -11.22 14.57
C ILE A 35 0.22 -10.27 13.82
N VAL A 36 0.55 -8.98 13.82
CA VAL A 36 -0.24 -7.92 13.17
C VAL A 36 0.48 -7.25 12.01
N GLY A 37 1.80 -7.35 11.96
CA GLY A 37 2.61 -6.86 10.84
C GLY A 37 3.87 -7.68 10.67
N THR A 38 4.36 -7.76 9.43
CA THR A 38 5.59 -8.45 9.07
C THR A 38 6.46 -7.52 8.22
N SER A 39 7.74 -7.39 8.54
CA SER A 39 8.73 -6.76 7.66
C SER A 39 9.68 -7.80 7.06
N LEU A 40 10.12 -7.55 5.84
CA LEU A 40 11.12 -8.35 5.13
C LEU A 40 12.25 -7.43 4.69
N ASP A 41 13.46 -7.70 5.15
CA ASP A 41 14.66 -6.90 4.90
C ASP A 41 15.79 -7.74 4.33
N LEU A 42 16.64 -7.14 3.50
CA LEU A 42 17.85 -7.78 3.03
C LEU A 42 18.86 -7.82 4.19
N GLU A 43 19.45 -8.99 4.44
CA GLU A 43 20.45 -9.12 5.50
C GLU A 43 21.86 -8.79 4.99
N THR A 44 22.37 -7.65 5.46
CA THR A 44 23.68 -7.11 5.10
C THR A 44 24.71 -7.24 6.22
N GLY A 45 24.30 -7.69 7.41
CA GLY A 45 25.14 -7.84 8.60
C GLY A 45 26.09 -9.04 8.58
N ALA A 46 26.92 -9.10 9.62
CA ALA A 46 27.86 -10.18 9.84
C ALA A 46 27.13 -11.50 10.12
N ILE A 47 27.58 -12.55 9.45
CA ILE A 47 26.97 -13.87 9.51
C ILE A 47 27.17 -14.48 10.91
N SER A 48 26.08 -14.93 11.52
CA SER A 48 26.08 -15.43 12.90
C SER A 48 25.98 -16.95 13.03
N SER A 49 25.54 -17.66 11.98
CA SER A 49 25.38 -19.12 11.99
C SER A 49 26.06 -19.82 10.81
N GLU A 50 26.40 -21.10 11.00
CA GLU A 50 26.97 -21.96 9.94
C GLU A 50 26.03 -22.07 8.73
N GLU A 51 24.71 -22.15 8.97
CA GLU A 51 23.67 -22.21 7.93
C GLU A 51 23.60 -20.92 7.09
N GLN A 52 23.71 -19.75 7.74
CA GLN A 52 23.82 -18.47 7.05
C GLN A 52 25.13 -18.37 6.25
N ARG A 53 26.22 -18.99 6.72
CA ARG A 53 27.48 -19.07 5.97
C ARG A 53 27.32 -19.92 4.73
N GLU A 54 26.75 -21.11 4.84
CA GLU A 54 26.51 -21.99 3.70
C GLU A 54 25.60 -21.35 2.64
N ALA A 55 24.51 -20.68 3.05
CA ALA A 55 23.64 -19.95 2.15
C ALA A 55 24.37 -18.81 1.41
N ARG A 56 25.17 -18.00 2.12
CA ARG A 56 26.04 -16.99 1.51
C ARG A 56 27.10 -17.60 0.59
N TYR A 57 27.72 -18.72 0.96
CA TYR A 57 28.68 -19.44 0.12
C TYR A 57 28.01 -19.99 -1.16
N ALA A 58 26.72 -20.29 -1.11
CA ALA A 58 25.90 -20.66 -2.26
C ALA A 58 25.38 -19.44 -3.05
N ASN A 59 25.88 -18.23 -2.79
CA ASN A 59 25.41 -16.97 -3.39
C ASN A 59 23.90 -16.73 -3.25
N ARG A 60 23.30 -17.19 -2.15
CA ARG A 60 21.91 -16.86 -1.81
C ARG A 60 21.87 -15.58 -1.00
N GLU A 61 20.97 -14.69 -1.38
CA GLU A 61 20.63 -13.52 -0.56
C GLU A 61 19.93 -13.99 0.71
N LEU A 62 20.37 -13.46 1.85
CA LEU A 62 19.73 -13.71 3.14
C LEU A 62 18.69 -12.63 3.39
N LEU A 63 17.57 -13.04 3.99
CA LEU A 63 16.50 -12.14 4.37
C LEU A 63 16.24 -12.21 5.88
N THR A 64 15.93 -11.06 6.46
CA THR A 64 15.51 -10.95 7.85
C THR A 64 14.01 -10.70 7.88
N VAL A 65 13.27 -11.59 8.53
CA VAL A 65 11.84 -11.46 8.78
C VAL A 65 11.65 -10.88 10.17
N THR A 66 10.90 -9.79 10.30
CA THR A 66 10.50 -9.25 11.62
C THR A 66 8.99 -9.33 11.74
N ASN A 67 8.49 -10.02 12.77
CA ASN A 67 7.06 -10.05 13.11
C ASN A 67 6.78 -9.12 14.29
N GLN A 68 5.76 -8.28 14.13
CA GLN A 68 5.22 -7.45 15.21
C GLN A 68 4.10 -8.21 15.91
N LEU A 69 4.35 -8.60 17.16
CA LEU A 69 3.39 -9.28 18.02
C LEU A 69 2.73 -8.28 18.98
N VAL A 70 1.41 -8.37 19.15
CA VAL A 70 0.69 -7.61 20.17
C VAL A 70 0.98 -8.18 21.56
N THR A 71 1.25 -7.30 22.53
CA THR A 71 1.45 -7.70 23.93
C THR A 71 0.22 -7.33 24.76
N SER A 72 -0.30 -8.28 25.54
CA SER A 72 -1.46 -8.09 26.41
C SER A 72 -1.15 -7.29 27.69
N GLU A 73 0.13 -6.93 27.91
CA GLU A 73 0.65 -6.41 29.18
C GLU A 73 0.37 -4.91 29.41
N THR A 74 -0.38 -4.23 28.52
CA THR A 74 -0.74 -2.80 28.69
C THR A 74 -1.78 -2.55 29.80
N THR A 75 -2.22 -3.58 30.52
CA THR A 75 -3.19 -3.44 31.62
C THR A 75 -2.56 -3.74 32.98
N VAL A 76 -1.49 -3.03 33.35
CA VAL A 76 -1.09 -2.92 34.77
C VAL A 76 -1.63 -1.61 35.31
N THR A 77 -2.91 -1.63 35.71
CA THR A 77 -3.46 -0.62 36.61
C THR A 77 -2.76 -0.73 37.96
N GLY A 78 -1.81 0.17 38.20
CA GLY A 78 -1.30 0.53 39.52
C GLY A 78 0.09 0.00 39.84
N THR A 79 1.11 0.85 39.72
CA THR A 79 1.89 1.33 40.88
C THR A 79 2.91 2.40 40.48
N LYS A 80 3.05 3.38 41.38
CA LYS A 80 4.20 4.20 41.77
C LYS A 80 5.45 4.23 40.86
N ASP A 81 5.82 5.46 40.52
CA ASP A 81 7.18 5.95 40.26
C ASP A 81 8.04 5.20 39.22
N GLY A 82 8.13 5.77 38.02
CA GLY A 82 9.36 5.78 37.24
C GLY A 82 9.64 4.62 36.27
N THR A 83 8.78 3.62 36.13
CA THR A 83 8.95 2.59 35.09
C THR A 83 8.54 3.11 33.70
N PRO A 84 9.40 2.96 32.66
CA PRO A 84 9.02 3.28 31.28
C PRO A 84 7.75 2.52 30.89
N HIS A 85 6.80 3.21 30.25
CA HIS A 85 5.63 2.54 29.67
C HIS A 85 6.10 1.47 28.70
N GLN A 86 5.73 0.21 28.96
CA GLN A 86 6.02 -0.92 28.10
C GLN A 86 5.25 -0.77 26.78
N LYS A 87 5.90 -1.05 25.65
CA LYS A 87 5.26 -1.01 24.33
C LYS A 87 4.14 -2.05 24.25
N ALA A 88 3.03 -1.68 23.60
CA ALA A 88 1.88 -2.53 23.28
C ALA A 88 2.19 -3.61 22.22
N TYR A 89 3.44 -3.68 21.79
CA TYR A 89 3.94 -4.65 20.83
C TYR A 89 5.37 -5.08 21.17
N LYS A 90 5.75 -6.23 20.62
CA LYS A 90 7.12 -6.75 20.60
C LYS A 90 7.46 -7.13 19.16
N ASN A 91 8.58 -6.63 18.65
CA ASN A 91 9.14 -7.07 17.38
C ASN A 91 10.09 -8.24 17.63
N VAL A 92 9.91 -9.34 16.89
CA VAL A 92 10.78 -10.52 16.94
C VAL A 92 11.31 -10.77 15.53
N SER A 93 12.62 -10.89 15.39
CA SER A 93 13.30 -11.06 14.11
C SER A 93 14.10 -12.35 14.02
N GLU A 94 14.14 -12.90 12.81
CA GLU A 94 14.96 -14.06 12.46
C GLU A 94 15.49 -13.90 11.03
N THR A 95 16.67 -14.45 10.77
CA THR A 95 17.34 -14.38 9.47
C THR A 95 17.47 -15.79 8.87
N GLY A 96 17.18 -15.91 7.57
CA GLY A 96 17.43 -17.13 6.82
C GLY A 96 17.42 -16.90 5.31
N ASP A 97 17.49 -17.97 4.51
CA ASP A 97 17.54 -17.92 3.05
C ASP A 97 16.16 -18.15 2.39
N ALA A 98 15.14 -18.47 3.19
CA ALA A 98 13.75 -18.59 2.75
C ALA A 98 12.76 -18.24 3.88
N VAL A 99 11.59 -17.71 3.53
CA VAL A 99 10.63 -17.14 4.50
C VAL A 99 10.10 -18.19 5.49
N LEU A 100 9.58 -19.32 5.01
CA LEU A 100 8.99 -20.35 5.88
C LEU A 100 9.97 -20.96 6.91
N PRO A 101 11.17 -21.45 6.54
CA PRO A 101 12.12 -21.96 7.53
C PRO A 101 12.56 -20.87 8.50
N THR A 102 12.72 -19.62 8.05
CA THR A 102 13.03 -18.47 8.92
C THR A 102 11.93 -18.24 9.97
N LEU A 103 10.67 -18.26 9.55
CA LEU A 103 9.52 -18.16 10.47
C LEU A 103 9.45 -19.33 11.45
N ARG A 104 9.79 -20.55 11.03
CA ARG A 104 9.84 -21.72 11.93
C ARG A 104 10.98 -21.61 12.95
N ASN A 105 12.15 -21.13 12.53
CA ASN A 105 13.29 -20.90 13.43
C ASN A 105 12.98 -19.81 14.46
N MET A 106 12.14 -18.83 14.12
CA MET A 106 11.66 -17.82 15.06
C MET A 106 10.94 -18.42 16.28
N LEU A 107 10.34 -19.62 16.17
CA LEU A 107 9.74 -20.33 17.31
C LEU A 107 10.76 -20.75 18.37
N LEU A 108 12.06 -20.83 18.03
CA LEU A 108 13.12 -21.09 19.00
C LEU A 108 13.42 -19.87 19.89
N LYS A 109 12.95 -18.68 19.48
CA LYS A 109 13.14 -17.40 20.17
C LYS A 109 11.86 -16.87 20.81
N SER A 110 10.72 -17.53 20.58
CA SER A 110 9.41 -17.11 21.09
C SER A 110 8.81 -18.20 21.97
N ASP A 111 8.40 -17.81 23.17
CA ASP A 111 7.69 -18.64 24.14
C ASP A 111 6.20 -18.79 23.81
N LYS A 112 5.69 -17.99 22.86
CA LYS A 112 4.27 -18.00 22.46
C LYS A 112 4.05 -18.70 21.13
N HIS A 113 2.93 -19.41 21.02
CA HIS A 113 2.46 -19.92 19.75
C HIS A 113 2.00 -18.73 18.89
N SER A 114 2.86 -18.34 17.95
CA SER A 114 2.62 -17.18 17.10
C SER A 114 1.76 -17.58 15.91
N PHE A 115 0.73 -16.81 15.59
CA PHE A 115 -0.18 -17.07 14.48
C PHE A 115 -0.45 -15.79 13.69
N ALA A 116 -0.52 -15.90 12.37
CA ALA A 116 -0.56 -14.76 11.44
C ALA A 116 -1.95 -14.42 10.90
N GLU A 117 -3.00 -15.07 11.43
CA GLU A 117 -4.41 -14.88 11.01
C GLU A 117 -4.92 -13.45 11.14
N HIS A 118 -4.23 -12.57 11.87
CA HIS A 118 -4.58 -11.16 12.02
C HIS A 118 -3.57 -10.21 11.39
N SER A 119 -2.59 -10.72 10.63
CA SER A 119 -1.62 -9.91 9.91
C SER A 119 -2.34 -8.92 9.00
N LYS A 120 -2.04 -7.64 9.19
CA LYS A 120 -2.68 -6.52 8.49
C LYS A 120 -1.80 -5.93 7.41
N VAL A 121 -0.48 -6.00 7.58
CA VAL A 121 0.48 -5.36 6.69
C VAL A 121 1.75 -6.19 6.58
N THR A 122 2.24 -6.32 5.36
CA THR A 122 3.59 -6.79 5.04
C THR A 122 4.35 -5.63 4.42
N ILE A 123 5.54 -5.33 4.93
CA ILE A 123 6.41 -4.27 4.42
C ILE A 123 7.72 -4.91 3.90
N ILE A 124 8.16 -4.52 2.71
CA ILE A 124 9.40 -5.02 2.11
C ILE A 124 10.38 -3.86 1.98
N GLY A 125 11.61 -4.03 2.48
CA GLY A 125 12.66 -3.03 2.36
C GLY A 125 13.14 -2.88 0.92
N GLU A 126 13.54 -1.67 0.54
CA GLU A 126 13.93 -1.34 -0.83
C GLU A 126 15.08 -2.20 -1.37
N ASP A 127 16.07 -2.49 -0.52
CA ASP A 127 17.23 -3.32 -0.89
C ASP A 127 16.78 -4.74 -1.24
N LEU A 128 15.86 -5.31 -0.45
CA LEU A 128 15.32 -6.64 -0.69
C LEU A 128 14.45 -6.68 -1.94
N ALA A 129 13.59 -5.67 -2.12
CA ALA A 129 12.72 -5.55 -3.29
C ALA A 129 13.50 -5.33 -4.60
N SER A 130 14.70 -4.74 -4.52
CA SER A 130 15.61 -4.57 -5.66
C SER A 130 16.43 -5.85 -5.93
N ALA A 131 16.84 -6.57 -4.88
CA ALA A 131 17.67 -7.76 -4.98
C ALA A 131 16.87 -9.00 -5.42
N ILE A 132 15.69 -9.22 -4.84
CA ILE A 132 14.91 -10.46 -5.00
C ILE A 132 13.60 -10.17 -5.75
N ASN A 133 13.22 -11.09 -6.65
CA ASN A 133 11.94 -11.03 -7.35
C ASN A 133 10.78 -11.16 -6.34
N LEU A 134 9.85 -10.20 -6.33
CA LEU A 134 8.74 -10.16 -5.38
C LEU A 134 7.84 -11.38 -5.45
N GLN A 135 7.67 -12.01 -6.61
CA GLN A 135 6.89 -13.25 -6.73
C GLN A 135 7.55 -14.41 -5.99
N GLN A 136 8.89 -14.48 -5.97
CA GLN A 136 9.62 -15.49 -5.19
C GLN A 136 9.49 -15.20 -3.69
N LEU A 137 9.65 -13.94 -3.30
CA LEU A 137 9.58 -13.53 -1.90
C LEU A 137 8.17 -13.75 -1.31
N LEU A 138 7.13 -13.53 -2.12
CA LEU A 138 5.73 -13.60 -1.71
C LEU A 138 5.07 -14.96 -1.96
N ASP A 139 5.77 -15.95 -2.52
CA ASP A 139 5.20 -17.29 -2.79
C ASP A 139 4.61 -17.92 -1.51
N PHE A 140 5.31 -17.79 -0.37
CA PHE A 140 4.80 -18.22 0.93
C PHE A 140 3.50 -17.48 1.30
N PHE A 141 3.47 -16.15 1.15
CA PHE A 141 2.33 -15.32 1.54
C PHE A 141 1.07 -15.58 0.70
N LEU A 142 1.25 -16.00 -0.56
CA LEU A 142 0.16 -16.33 -1.47
C LEU A 142 -0.40 -17.75 -1.26
N ARG A 143 0.38 -18.66 -0.67
CA ARG A 143 0.00 -20.07 -0.46
C ARG A 143 -0.54 -20.36 0.93
N GLU A 144 -0.09 -19.63 1.93
CA GLU A 144 -0.37 -19.96 3.33
C GLU A 144 -1.79 -19.55 3.73
N LEU A 145 -2.52 -20.47 4.36
CA LEU A 145 -3.93 -20.27 4.71
C LEU A 145 -4.10 -19.31 5.90
N GLU A 146 -3.08 -19.14 6.72
CA GLU A 146 -3.10 -18.24 7.88
C GLU A 146 -2.90 -16.77 7.50
N ILE A 147 -2.45 -16.45 6.27
CA ILE A 147 -2.23 -15.07 5.86
C ILE A 147 -3.52 -14.51 5.27
N ARG A 148 -4.01 -13.39 5.82
CA ARG A 148 -5.22 -12.76 5.30
C ARG A 148 -5.00 -12.22 3.89
N PRO A 149 -5.84 -12.61 2.90
CA PRO A 149 -5.79 -12.04 1.55
C PRO A 149 -6.06 -10.52 1.51
N SER A 150 -6.67 -9.97 2.56
CA SER A 150 -6.91 -8.54 2.75
C SER A 150 -5.72 -7.77 3.34
N GLY A 151 -4.64 -8.46 3.74
CA GLY A 151 -3.43 -7.82 4.25
C GLY A 151 -2.83 -6.90 3.20
N LEU A 152 -2.30 -5.76 3.64
CA LEU A 152 -1.70 -4.73 2.80
C LEU A 152 -0.25 -5.06 2.48
N LEU A 153 0.21 -4.69 1.28
CA LEU A 153 1.63 -4.73 0.94
C LEU A 153 2.16 -3.31 0.72
N LEU A 154 3.27 -2.98 1.40
CA LEU A 154 3.97 -1.70 1.29
C LEU A 154 5.44 -1.94 0.95
N ILE A 155 6.09 -0.93 0.35
CA ILE A 155 7.55 -0.88 0.21
C ILE A 155 8.10 0.19 1.13
N ALA A 156 9.11 -0.16 1.92
CA ALA A 156 9.85 0.82 2.70
C ALA A 156 11.04 1.34 1.90
N GLN A 157 11.16 2.66 1.79
CA GLN A 157 12.42 3.29 1.39
C GLN A 157 13.33 3.31 2.63
N GLY A 158 14.36 2.47 2.62
CA GLY A 158 15.14 2.05 3.78
C GLY A 158 14.72 0.67 4.32
N ARG A 159 15.05 0.41 5.59
CA ARG A 159 14.81 -0.89 6.24
C ARG A 159 13.35 -0.98 6.73
N ALA A 160 12.59 -1.93 6.22
CA ALA A 160 11.19 -2.15 6.54
C ALA A 160 10.95 -2.43 8.03
N SER A 161 11.90 -3.06 8.73
CA SER A 161 11.77 -3.27 10.19
C SER A 161 11.62 -1.95 10.97
N GLN A 162 12.20 -0.85 10.47
CA GLN A 162 12.10 0.46 11.12
C GLN A 162 10.68 1.06 11.04
N THR A 163 9.89 0.70 10.02
CA THR A 163 8.49 1.14 9.92
C THR A 163 7.56 0.42 10.90
N LEU A 164 8.07 -0.62 11.58
CA LEU A 164 7.38 -1.32 12.67
C LEU A 164 7.86 -0.89 14.05
N GLU A 165 8.61 0.21 14.15
CA GLU A 165 9.05 0.82 15.40
C GLU A 165 8.37 2.18 15.59
N THR A 166 8.12 2.53 16.85
CA THR A 166 7.64 3.86 17.25
C THR A 166 8.10 4.21 18.65
N ASN A 167 8.22 5.51 18.91
CA ASN A 167 8.51 6.07 20.23
C ASN A 167 7.26 6.16 21.12
N GLU A 168 6.06 5.91 20.58
CA GLU A 168 4.80 5.94 21.33
C GLU A 168 4.42 4.55 21.85
N PRO A 169 4.49 4.28 23.17
CA PRO A 169 4.33 2.92 23.70
C PRO A 169 2.94 2.30 23.46
N THR A 170 1.89 3.12 23.35
CA THR A 170 0.51 2.64 23.17
C THR A 170 0.14 2.40 21.71
N LYS A 171 0.95 2.88 20.75
CA LYS A 171 0.69 2.71 19.32
C LYS A 171 1.30 1.42 18.81
N ILE A 172 0.55 0.75 17.93
CA ILE A 172 0.99 -0.43 17.19
C ILE A 172 1.19 0.01 15.73
N PRO A 173 2.44 0.18 15.26
CA PRO A 173 2.74 0.69 13.93
C PRO A 173 2.00 0.00 12.77
N ALA A 174 1.81 -1.32 12.83
CA ALA A 174 1.06 -2.05 11.80
C ALA A 174 -0.39 -1.53 11.65
N PHE A 175 -1.06 -1.23 12.76
CA PHE A 175 -2.42 -0.67 12.73
C PHE A 175 -2.43 0.79 12.28
N GLN A 176 -1.43 1.57 12.68
CA GLN A 176 -1.26 2.94 12.22
C GLN A 176 -1.13 3.01 10.69
N LEU A 177 -0.31 2.14 10.08
CA LEU A 177 -0.15 2.08 8.62
C LEU A 177 -1.47 1.74 7.90
N VAL A 178 -2.26 0.83 8.46
CA VAL A 178 -3.58 0.46 7.91
C VAL A 178 -4.56 1.63 8.00
N GLU A 179 -4.55 2.36 9.12
CA GLU A 179 -5.38 3.55 9.30
C GLU A 179 -4.98 4.66 8.32
N MET A 180 -3.68 4.91 8.17
CA MET A 180 -3.13 5.88 7.21
C MET A 180 -3.58 5.57 5.78
N MET A 181 -3.65 4.30 5.38
CA MET A 181 -4.13 3.90 4.04
C MET A 181 -5.60 4.26 3.79
N SER A 182 -6.43 4.40 4.84
CA SER A 182 -7.79 4.91 4.69
C SER A 182 -7.81 6.35 4.18
N GLY A 183 -6.72 7.09 4.36
CA GLY A 183 -6.51 8.44 3.83
C GLY A 183 -6.59 8.55 2.31
N HIS A 184 -6.43 7.46 1.54
CA HIS A 184 -6.56 7.48 0.07
C HIS A 184 -7.92 8.01 -0.43
N GLU A 185 -8.96 7.96 0.40
CA GLU A 185 -10.28 8.54 0.07
C GLU A 185 -10.25 10.08 0.08
N ARG A 186 -9.27 10.69 0.75
CA ARG A 186 -9.21 12.11 1.08
C ARG A 186 -8.02 12.85 0.46
N THR A 187 -7.11 12.13 -0.20
CA THR A 187 -5.92 12.71 -0.83
C THR A 187 -5.51 11.92 -2.07
N THR A 188 -4.96 12.61 -3.06
CA THR A 188 -4.37 12.06 -4.29
C THR A 188 -2.96 11.49 -4.09
N LYS A 189 -2.39 11.63 -2.88
CA LYS A 189 -1.02 11.25 -2.51
C LYS A 189 -0.89 9.86 -1.87
N ILE A 190 -1.99 9.11 -1.77
CA ILE A 190 -2.01 7.75 -1.24
C ILE A 190 -2.69 6.87 -2.28
N LEU A 191 -2.04 5.77 -2.64
CA LEU A 191 -2.58 4.81 -3.60
C LEU A 191 -3.82 4.10 -3.04
N PRO A 192 -4.73 3.64 -3.91
CA PRO A 192 -5.69 2.63 -3.52
C PRO A 192 -5.01 1.42 -2.86
N PRO A 193 -5.55 0.90 -1.75
CA PRO A 193 -4.92 -0.20 -1.02
C PRO A 193 -4.65 -1.43 -1.90
N MET A 194 -3.37 -1.80 -1.99
CA MET A 194 -2.92 -3.06 -2.60
C MET A 194 -2.94 -4.15 -1.55
N THR A 195 -3.87 -5.09 -1.70
CA THR A 195 -3.95 -6.27 -0.84
C THR A 195 -3.20 -7.45 -1.46
N ILE A 196 -2.82 -8.44 -0.65
CA ILE A 196 -2.22 -9.70 -1.14
C ILE A 196 -3.08 -10.34 -2.24
N ALA A 197 -4.41 -10.36 -2.06
CA ALA A 197 -5.34 -10.89 -3.07
C ALA A 197 -5.28 -10.15 -4.43
N LYS A 198 -5.19 -8.81 -4.41
CA LYS A 198 -5.11 -8.01 -5.65
C LYS A 198 -3.74 -8.12 -6.31
N LEU A 199 -2.70 -8.23 -5.49
CA LEU A 199 -1.32 -8.30 -5.94
C LEU A 199 -1.04 -9.56 -6.76
N GLU A 200 -1.65 -10.69 -6.40
CA GLU A 200 -1.49 -11.95 -7.14
C GLU A 200 -1.72 -11.75 -8.65
N GLY A 201 -2.83 -11.10 -9.02
CA GLY A 201 -3.13 -10.81 -10.42
C GLY A 201 -2.10 -9.90 -11.10
N LYS A 202 -1.50 -8.95 -10.37
CA LYS A 202 -0.43 -8.06 -10.88
C LYS A 202 0.88 -8.81 -11.08
N LEU A 203 1.23 -9.70 -10.14
CA LEU A 203 2.43 -10.53 -10.24
C LEU A 203 2.38 -11.46 -11.45
N TYR A 204 1.21 -11.96 -11.86
CA TYR A 204 1.09 -12.84 -13.03
C TYR A 204 0.83 -12.11 -14.37
N SER A 205 0.54 -10.81 -14.39
CA SER A 205 0.16 -10.10 -15.62
C SER A 205 1.33 -9.57 -16.46
N ASP A 206 2.56 -9.72 -15.97
CA ASP A 206 3.80 -9.09 -16.48
C ASP A 206 3.71 -7.57 -16.67
N SER A 207 2.66 -6.95 -16.13
CA SER A 207 2.45 -5.50 -16.18
C SER A 207 3.11 -4.89 -14.96
N SER A 208 3.82 -3.79 -15.16
CA SER A 208 4.39 -3.04 -14.06
C SER A 208 3.29 -2.40 -13.22
N PHE A 209 3.57 -2.20 -11.93
CA PHE A 209 2.59 -1.74 -10.98
C PHE A 209 3.24 -0.92 -9.87
N LEU A 210 2.40 -0.23 -9.10
CA LEU A 210 2.82 0.58 -7.98
C LEU A 210 2.46 -0.09 -6.65
N LEU A 211 3.33 0.09 -5.67
CA LEU A 211 3.07 -0.18 -4.26
C LEU A 211 3.25 1.11 -3.47
N GLN A 212 2.48 1.30 -2.41
CA GLN A 212 2.61 2.48 -1.56
C GLN A 212 4.00 2.50 -0.91
N ASN A 213 4.70 3.63 -1.03
CA ASN A 213 6.00 3.85 -0.41
C ASN A 213 5.82 4.45 1.00
N VAL A 214 6.59 3.93 1.96
CA VAL A 214 6.64 4.41 3.35
C VAL A 214 8.09 4.63 3.78
N ILE A 215 8.33 5.66 4.58
CA ILE A 215 9.60 5.88 5.29
C ILE A 215 9.36 5.86 6.79
N ALA A 216 10.42 5.57 7.55
CA ALA A 216 10.47 5.78 8.99
C ALA A 216 11.48 6.90 9.28
N GLU A 217 11.05 7.94 9.99
CA GLU A 217 11.88 9.08 10.38
C GLU A 217 11.54 9.44 11.84
N ASP A 218 12.56 9.52 12.70
CA ASP A 218 12.43 9.88 14.13
C ASP A 218 11.36 9.09 14.94
N GLY A 219 11.12 7.83 14.57
CA GLY A 219 10.13 6.97 15.23
C GLY A 219 8.68 7.21 14.80
N GLU A 220 8.50 7.97 13.72
CA GLU A 220 7.24 8.16 13.00
C GLU A 220 7.32 7.54 11.61
N VAL A 221 6.16 7.23 11.03
CA VAL A 221 6.05 6.70 9.67
C VAL A 221 5.30 7.66 8.78
N LYS A 222 5.76 7.80 7.53
CA LYS A 222 5.13 8.68 6.53
C LYS A 222 5.05 8.01 5.17
N PHE A 223 3.92 8.18 4.50
CA PHE A 223 3.81 7.88 3.08
C PHE A 223 4.42 9.00 2.24
N VAL A 224 5.34 8.64 1.33
CA VAL A 224 6.13 9.61 0.55
C VAL A 224 6.07 9.36 -0.96
N GLY A 225 5.02 8.69 -1.43
CA GLY A 225 4.77 8.41 -2.83
C GLY A 225 4.60 6.91 -3.10
N ALA A 226 5.18 6.40 -4.18
CA ALA A 226 4.98 5.01 -4.60
C ALA A 226 6.27 4.35 -5.10
N ALA A 227 6.42 3.07 -4.83
CA ALA A 227 7.45 2.21 -5.39
C ALA A 227 7.02 1.68 -6.76
N VAL A 228 7.91 1.81 -7.76
CA VAL A 228 7.71 1.30 -9.12
C VAL A 228 8.22 -0.13 -9.18
N ILE A 229 7.31 -1.08 -9.33
CA ILE A 229 7.67 -2.50 -9.51
C ILE A 229 7.62 -2.83 -10.99
N ASP A 230 8.75 -3.28 -11.50
CA ASP A 230 8.87 -3.73 -12.88
C ASP A 230 8.11 -5.05 -13.08
N GLY A 231 7.21 -5.06 -14.07
CA GLY A 231 6.33 -6.17 -14.33
C GLY A 231 7.05 -7.42 -14.83
N LYS A 232 8.22 -7.34 -15.46
CA LYS A 232 8.91 -8.51 -16.01
C LYS A 232 9.83 -9.17 -14.99
N THR A 233 10.63 -8.36 -14.31
CA THR A 233 11.59 -8.78 -13.29
C THR A 233 10.96 -8.96 -11.91
N LYS A 234 9.77 -8.37 -11.68
CA LYS A 234 9.08 -8.27 -10.38
C LYS A 234 9.94 -7.61 -9.30
N LYS A 235 10.84 -6.71 -9.69
CA LYS A 235 11.77 -6.02 -8.79
C LYS A 235 11.43 -4.54 -8.70
N LEU A 236 11.85 -3.93 -7.61
CA LEU A 236 11.82 -2.47 -7.48
C LEU A 236 12.73 -1.83 -8.53
N ARG A 237 12.19 -0.88 -9.28
CA ARG A 237 12.92 -0.08 -10.29
C ARG A 237 13.25 1.32 -9.80
N GLY A 238 12.43 1.87 -8.91
CA GLY A 238 12.62 3.22 -8.36
C GLY A 238 11.38 3.73 -7.63
N PHE A 239 11.35 5.02 -7.33
CA PHE A 239 10.28 5.66 -6.57
C PHE A 239 9.67 6.87 -7.30
N LEU A 240 8.35 6.96 -7.25
CA LEU A 240 7.58 8.15 -7.54
C LEU A 240 7.39 8.90 -6.22
N ASN A 241 7.70 10.19 -6.18
CA ASN A 241 7.43 11.00 -4.99
C ASN A 241 5.93 11.33 -4.89
N GLU A 242 5.52 12.08 -3.86
CA GLU A 242 4.12 12.51 -3.69
C GLU A 242 3.55 13.22 -4.93
N SER A 243 4.30 14.17 -5.53
CA SER A 243 3.84 14.93 -6.70
C SER A 243 3.69 14.06 -7.96
N ASP A 244 4.60 13.10 -8.14
CA ASP A 244 4.53 12.15 -9.25
C ASP A 244 3.32 11.21 -9.05
N LEU A 245 3.07 10.77 -7.82
CA LEU A 245 1.91 9.94 -7.47
C LEU A 245 0.59 10.69 -7.68
N GLU A 246 0.52 11.98 -7.36
CA GLU A 246 -0.66 12.79 -7.70
C GLU A 246 -0.93 12.78 -9.21
N GLY A 247 0.11 12.92 -10.03
CA GLY A 247 -0.03 12.82 -11.49
C GLY A 247 -0.52 11.45 -11.93
N ILE A 248 -0.04 10.34 -11.34
CA ILE A 248 -0.59 9.01 -11.59
C ILE A 248 -2.07 8.93 -11.23
N THR A 249 -2.45 9.42 -10.05
CA THR A 249 -3.86 9.40 -9.60
C THR A 249 -4.76 10.17 -10.56
N TRP A 250 -4.29 11.29 -11.11
CA TRP A 250 -4.99 12.04 -12.16
C TRP A 250 -5.08 11.28 -13.48
N ILE A 251 -4.01 10.59 -13.89
CA ILE A 251 -3.98 9.78 -15.12
C ILE A 251 -4.97 8.60 -15.01
N THR A 252 -4.97 7.88 -13.89
CA THR A 252 -5.81 6.69 -13.68
C THR A 252 -7.25 7.04 -13.32
N GLY A 253 -7.48 8.23 -12.74
CA GLY A 253 -8.79 8.65 -12.26
C GLY A 253 -9.25 7.88 -11.02
N GLU A 254 -8.33 7.26 -10.28
CA GLU A 254 -8.64 6.45 -9.09
C GLU A 254 -8.76 7.29 -7.81
N GLY A 255 -8.53 8.60 -7.89
CA GLY A 255 -8.66 9.52 -6.76
C GLY A 255 -10.11 9.75 -6.35
N LYS A 256 -10.39 9.71 -5.04
CA LYS A 256 -11.74 9.94 -4.48
C LYS A 256 -11.90 11.32 -3.85
N GLY A 257 -10.81 12.05 -3.66
CA GLY A 257 -10.77 13.37 -3.03
C GLY A 257 -9.35 13.93 -3.04
N GLY A 258 -9.14 15.04 -2.35
CA GLY A 258 -7.84 15.71 -2.25
C GLY A 258 -7.90 17.18 -2.66
N LEU A 259 -6.75 17.83 -2.61
CA LEU A 259 -6.60 19.25 -2.89
C LEU A 259 -5.61 19.45 -4.04
N VAL A 260 -5.94 20.35 -4.96
CA VAL A 260 -4.98 20.89 -5.93
C VAL A 260 -4.70 22.34 -5.54
N LYS A 261 -3.43 22.62 -5.24
CA LYS A 261 -2.98 23.98 -4.96
C LYS A 261 -2.34 24.56 -6.22
N ALA A 262 -2.95 25.61 -6.75
CA ALA A 262 -2.42 26.39 -7.86
C ALA A 262 -2.21 27.85 -7.45
N PHE A 263 -1.63 28.66 -8.33
CA PHE A 263 -1.31 30.06 -8.05
C PHE A 263 -1.86 30.97 -9.12
N ASP A 264 -2.45 32.09 -8.71
CA ASP A 264 -2.89 33.13 -9.63
C ASP A 264 -1.70 33.77 -10.34
N GLU A 265 -1.72 33.79 -11.67
CA GLU A 265 -0.60 34.30 -12.49
C GLU A 265 -0.30 35.80 -12.26
N LYS A 266 -1.29 36.60 -11.81
CA LYS A 266 -1.09 38.05 -11.61
C LYS A 266 -0.63 38.39 -10.20
N SER A 267 -1.26 37.80 -9.19
CA SER A 267 -0.98 38.14 -7.79
C SER A 267 0.01 37.19 -7.12
N GLY A 268 0.25 36.01 -7.69
CA GLY A 268 0.99 34.92 -7.03
C GLY A 268 0.24 34.31 -5.84
N SER A 269 -1.04 34.67 -5.63
CA SER A 269 -1.83 34.18 -4.51
C SER A 269 -2.26 32.73 -4.75
N PRO A 270 -2.28 31.88 -3.71
CA PRO A 270 -2.78 30.52 -3.83
C PRO A 270 -4.29 30.48 -4.11
N ILE A 271 -4.69 29.49 -4.91
CA ILE A 271 -6.06 29.03 -5.14
C ILE A 271 -6.07 27.53 -4.87
N VAL A 272 -6.89 27.08 -3.93
CA VAL A 272 -6.99 25.68 -3.51
C VAL A 272 -8.33 25.12 -3.97
N TYR A 273 -8.24 24.14 -4.86
CA TYR A 273 -9.35 23.38 -5.39
C TYR A 273 -9.52 22.09 -4.60
N GLU A 274 -10.70 21.85 -4.04
CA GLU A 274 -11.06 20.58 -3.42
C GLU A 274 -11.83 19.70 -4.41
N ILE A 275 -11.31 18.50 -4.60
CA ILE A 275 -11.86 17.51 -5.52
C ILE A 275 -13.10 16.88 -4.89
N LEU A 276 -14.26 17.02 -5.54
CA LEU A 276 -15.49 16.31 -5.16
C LEU A 276 -15.70 15.05 -6.01
N SER A 277 -15.30 15.11 -7.29
CA SER A 277 -15.26 13.95 -8.16
C SER A 277 -14.14 14.06 -9.20
N MET A 278 -13.63 12.91 -9.62
CA MET A 278 -12.59 12.77 -10.64
C MET A 278 -12.96 11.63 -11.58
N ASN A 279 -12.78 11.84 -12.88
CA ASN A 279 -12.89 10.80 -13.89
C ASN A 279 -11.79 11.00 -14.93
N SER A 280 -11.04 9.94 -15.22
CA SER A 280 -10.03 9.94 -16.28
C SER A 280 -10.30 8.80 -17.26
N LYS A 281 -10.01 9.07 -18.54
CA LYS A 281 -10.03 8.06 -19.60
C LYS A 281 -8.76 8.16 -20.42
N ILE A 282 -8.00 7.07 -20.46
CA ILE A 282 -6.92 6.87 -21.42
C ILE A 282 -7.56 6.36 -22.71
N ILE A 283 -7.35 7.08 -23.82
CA ILE A 283 -7.92 6.76 -25.13
C ILE A 283 -6.76 6.46 -26.09
N PRO A 284 -6.59 5.20 -26.55
CA PRO A 284 -5.62 4.86 -27.56
C PRO A 284 -6.10 5.29 -28.94
N ASN A 285 -5.19 5.81 -29.74
CA ASN A 285 -5.39 6.11 -31.16
C ASN A 285 -4.36 5.32 -31.96
N VAL A 286 -4.82 4.63 -33.01
CA VAL A 286 -3.96 3.88 -33.92
C VAL A 286 -4.24 4.37 -35.33
N GLU A 287 -3.24 5.04 -35.91
CA GLU A 287 -3.25 5.45 -37.31
C GLU A 287 -2.16 4.69 -38.05
N GLU A 288 -2.57 3.77 -38.92
CA GLU A 288 -1.68 2.81 -39.57
C GLU A 288 -0.90 2.00 -38.52
N ASP A 289 0.40 2.25 -38.39
CA ASP A 289 1.29 1.62 -37.41
C ASP A 289 1.74 2.57 -36.27
N ARG A 290 1.18 3.78 -36.19
CA ARG A 290 1.53 4.76 -35.17
C ARG A 290 0.52 4.73 -34.01
N ILE A 291 1.02 4.41 -32.83
CA ILE A 291 0.26 4.42 -31.58
C ILE A 291 0.41 5.80 -30.92
N SER A 292 -0.68 6.39 -30.47
CA SER A 292 -0.70 7.56 -29.59
C SER A 292 -1.81 7.44 -28.55
N PHE A 293 -1.76 8.27 -27.51
CA PHE A 293 -2.82 8.32 -26.51
C PHE A 293 -3.30 9.73 -26.24
N THR A 294 -4.58 9.83 -25.87
CA THR A 294 -5.17 11.03 -25.28
C THR A 294 -5.73 10.69 -23.91
N ILE A 295 -5.27 11.39 -22.89
CA ILE A 295 -5.80 11.31 -21.53
C ILE A 295 -6.88 12.39 -21.40
N LYS A 296 -8.12 12.01 -21.12
CA LYS A 296 -9.22 12.95 -20.88
C LYS A 296 -9.61 12.94 -19.42
N ILE A 297 -9.31 14.02 -18.73
CA ILE A 297 -9.61 14.22 -17.31
C ILE A 297 -10.78 15.17 -17.17
N LYS A 298 -11.77 14.76 -16.38
CA LYS A 298 -12.88 15.61 -15.94
C LYS A 298 -12.94 15.57 -14.43
N SER A 299 -13.04 16.74 -13.79
CA SER A 299 -13.24 16.83 -12.36
C SER A 299 -14.23 17.93 -12.01
N GLU A 300 -15.07 17.62 -11.03
CA GLU A 300 -15.95 18.58 -10.39
C GLU A 300 -15.48 18.81 -8.96
N GLY A 301 -15.55 20.06 -8.50
CA GLY A 301 -15.05 20.43 -7.20
C GLY A 301 -15.46 21.82 -6.79
N ARG A 302 -14.82 22.34 -5.74
CA ARG A 302 -15.09 23.66 -5.18
C ARG A 302 -13.80 24.40 -4.85
N ILE A 303 -13.89 25.71 -4.71
CA ILE A 303 -12.78 26.50 -4.16
C ILE A 303 -12.87 26.40 -2.64
N ALA A 304 -11.92 25.69 -2.03
CA ALA A 304 -11.84 25.55 -0.58
C ALA A 304 -11.13 26.73 0.08
N GLU A 305 -10.18 27.35 -0.62
CA GLU A 305 -9.42 28.49 -0.13
C GLU A 305 -8.87 29.31 -1.32
N HIS A 306 -8.90 30.64 -1.22
CA HIS A 306 -8.17 31.51 -2.15
C HIS A 306 -7.70 32.77 -1.45
N TRP A 307 -6.51 33.27 -1.82
CA TRP A 307 -5.95 34.51 -1.25
C TRP A 307 -5.94 35.66 -2.27
N VAL A 308 -6.73 35.54 -3.34
CA VAL A 308 -6.91 36.62 -4.31
C VAL A 308 -7.80 37.67 -3.68
N LEU A 309 -7.25 38.86 -3.43
CA LEU A 309 -7.98 40.02 -2.94
C LEU A 309 -8.62 40.75 -4.13
N SER A 310 -9.94 40.67 -4.27
CA SER A 310 -10.69 41.42 -5.27
C SER A 310 -12.16 41.55 -4.86
N ASP A 311 -12.79 42.69 -5.18
CA ASP A 311 -14.22 42.93 -4.93
C ASP A 311 -15.16 42.05 -5.80
N LYS A 312 -14.60 41.18 -6.65
CA LYS A 312 -15.31 40.34 -7.62
C LYS A 312 -15.02 38.83 -7.48
N THR A 313 -14.47 38.38 -6.35
CA THR A 313 -14.06 36.99 -6.13
C THR A 313 -15.18 35.95 -6.24
N PHE A 314 -16.45 36.38 -6.23
CA PHE A 314 -17.61 35.49 -6.38
C PHE A 314 -18.25 35.54 -7.76
N ASN A 315 -17.66 36.23 -8.74
CA ASN A 315 -18.23 36.33 -10.07
C ASN A 315 -17.86 35.12 -10.96
N ASN A 316 -18.68 34.86 -11.98
CA ASN A 316 -18.46 33.76 -12.94
C ASN A 316 -17.13 33.91 -13.74
N GLU A 317 -16.57 35.12 -13.81
CA GLU A 317 -15.29 35.38 -14.48
C GLU A 317 -14.11 34.83 -13.67
N PHE A 318 -14.12 35.01 -12.35
CA PHE A 318 -13.14 34.46 -11.44
C PHE A 318 -13.16 32.93 -11.47
N LEU A 319 -14.35 32.30 -11.46
CA LEU A 319 -14.47 30.84 -11.56
C LEU A 319 -13.81 30.31 -12.83
N LYS A 320 -14.16 30.86 -14.00
CA LYS A 320 -13.57 30.44 -15.27
C LYS A 320 -12.05 30.62 -15.28
N LYS A 321 -11.55 31.70 -14.67
CA LYS A 321 -10.11 31.92 -14.53
C LYS A 321 -9.48 30.85 -13.63
N ALA A 322 -10.07 30.58 -12.47
CA ALA A 322 -9.61 29.56 -11.54
C ALA A 322 -9.62 28.16 -12.19
N GLU A 323 -10.69 27.79 -12.89
CA GLU A 323 -10.79 26.56 -13.69
C GLU A 323 -9.59 26.43 -14.64
N LYS A 324 -9.28 27.47 -15.42
CA LYS A 324 -8.11 27.45 -16.33
C LYS A 324 -6.77 27.33 -15.62
N ILE A 325 -6.61 27.97 -14.46
CA ILE A 325 -5.38 27.87 -13.67
C ILE A 325 -5.22 26.44 -13.12
N ILE A 326 -6.29 25.85 -12.59
CA ILE A 326 -6.29 24.49 -12.04
C ILE A 326 -6.09 23.45 -13.14
N GLU A 327 -6.74 23.61 -14.30
CA GLU A 327 -6.55 22.76 -15.49
C GLU A 327 -5.08 22.69 -15.89
N LYS A 328 -4.41 23.85 -15.99
CA LYS A 328 -2.97 23.93 -16.31
C LYS A 328 -2.10 23.24 -15.26
N GLU A 329 -2.41 23.38 -13.98
CA GLU A 329 -1.61 22.77 -12.92
C GLU A 329 -1.75 21.24 -12.92
N ILE A 330 -2.95 20.72 -13.14
CA ILE A 330 -3.18 19.28 -13.29
C ILE A 330 -2.48 18.75 -14.55
N GLU A 331 -2.58 19.46 -15.67
CA GLU A 331 -1.87 19.11 -16.90
C GLU A 331 -0.35 19.07 -16.66
N ARG A 332 0.20 20.06 -15.97
CA ARG A 332 1.63 20.09 -15.59
C ARG A 332 2.03 18.88 -14.73
N LEU A 333 1.23 18.52 -13.73
CA LEU A 333 1.47 17.34 -12.88
C LEU A 333 1.46 16.05 -13.69
N VAL A 334 0.46 15.88 -14.56
CA VAL A 334 0.34 14.72 -15.45
C VAL A 334 1.53 14.63 -16.40
N MET A 335 1.86 15.70 -17.10
CA MET A 335 2.94 15.69 -18.10
C MET A 335 4.32 15.45 -17.45
N LYS A 336 4.59 16.05 -16.29
CA LYS A 336 5.83 15.78 -15.53
C LYS A 336 5.92 14.31 -15.11
N THR A 337 4.80 13.73 -14.68
CA THR A 337 4.76 12.32 -14.26
C THR A 337 4.97 11.40 -15.45
N LEU A 338 4.35 11.70 -16.60
CA LEU A 338 4.55 10.98 -17.86
C LEU A 338 6.01 11.00 -18.29
N GLU A 339 6.66 12.16 -18.25
CA GLU A 339 8.10 12.29 -18.54
C GLU A 339 8.93 11.33 -17.68
N LYS A 340 8.66 11.28 -16.37
CA LYS A 340 9.38 10.38 -15.47
C LYS A 340 9.15 8.90 -15.79
N ILE A 341 7.89 8.46 -15.95
CA ILE A 341 7.62 7.04 -16.21
C ILE A 341 8.00 6.59 -17.63
N GLN A 342 8.01 7.49 -18.62
CA GLN A 342 8.43 7.20 -19.99
C GLN A 342 9.96 7.28 -20.16
N GLN A 343 10.63 8.29 -19.60
CA GLN A 343 12.04 8.56 -19.90
C GLN A 343 13.00 8.01 -18.84
N GLU A 344 12.66 8.15 -17.55
CA GLU A 344 13.53 7.69 -16.46
C GLU A 344 13.33 6.20 -16.20
N TYR A 345 12.08 5.78 -16.04
CA TYR A 345 11.77 4.40 -15.71
C TYR A 345 11.41 3.54 -16.90
N GLN A 346 11.02 4.09 -18.05
CA GLN A 346 10.60 3.31 -19.22
C GLN A 346 9.61 2.19 -18.85
N THR A 347 8.61 2.55 -18.04
CA THR A 347 7.73 1.57 -17.38
C THR A 347 6.30 2.06 -17.36
N ASP A 348 5.39 1.31 -18.01
CA ASP A 348 3.96 1.59 -17.94
C ASP A 348 3.35 1.09 -16.62
N VAL A 349 3.24 2.01 -15.66
CA VAL A 349 2.56 1.77 -14.37
C VAL A 349 1.13 2.33 -14.32
N ALA A 350 0.73 3.11 -15.33
CA ALA A 350 -0.56 3.81 -15.37
C ALA A 350 -1.64 3.04 -16.17
N GLY A 351 -1.26 1.98 -16.87
CA GLY A 351 -2.19 1.05 -17.53
C GLY A 351 -2.48 1.37 -19.00
N PHE A 352 -1.58 2.07 -19.69
CA PHE A 352 -1.72 2.38 -21.12
C PHE A 352 -1.77 1.12 -21.98
N GLY A 353 -0.91 0.14 -21.70
CA GLY A 353 -0.84 -1.14 -22.39
C GLY A 353 -2.08 -1.99 -22.15
N ASN A 354 -2.63 -1.92 -20.94
CA ASN A 354 -3.90 -2.57 -20.63
C ASN A 354 -5.05 -1.97 -21.45
N ARG A 355 -5.05 -0.64 -21.66
CA ARG A 355 -6.03 0.02 -22.52
C ARG A 355 -5.87 -0.38 -23.98
N MET A 356 -4.64 -0.42 -24.49
CA MET A 356 -4.35 -0.93 -25.85
C MET A 356 -4.80 -2.39 -26.03
N ARG A 357 -4.59 -3.24 -25.03
CA ARG A 357 -5.02 -4.63 -25.03
C ARG A 357 -6.54 -4.76 -25.16
N ILE A 358 -7.30 -3.88 -24.51
CA ILE A 358 -8.77 -3.90 -24.52
C ILE A 358 -9.31 -3.35 -25.85
N ASP A 359 -8.82 -2.20 -26.29
CA ASP A 359 -9.40 -1.48 -27.45
C ASP A 359 -8.85 -1.99 -28.79
N TYR A 360 -7.56 -2.35 -28.84
CA TYR A 360 -6.85 -2.77 -30.04
C TYR A 360 -6.11 -4.11 -29.83
N PRO A 361 -6.81 -5.22 -29.53
CA PRO A 361 -6.18 -6.50 -29.17
C PRO A 361 -5.25 -7.06 -30.25
N LYS A 362 -5.51 -6.78 -31.54
CA LYS A 362 -4.65 -7.19 -32.66
C LYS A 362 -3.31 -6.46 -32.64
N VAL A 363 -3.33 -5.14 -32.44
CA VAL A 363 -2.12 -4.31 -32.34
C VAL A 363 -1.33 -4.70 -31.10
N TRP A 364 -2.03 -4.87 -29.97
CA TRP A 364 -1.43 -5.32 -28.72
C TRP A 364 -0.68 -6.65 -28.86
N LYS A 365 -1.23 -7.62 -29.62
CA LYS A 365 -0.56 -8.92 -29.80
C LYS A 365 0.85 -8.80 -30.37
N ASN A 366 1.09 -7.79 -31.21
CA ASN A 366 2.38 -7.51 -31.82
C ASN A 366 3.26 -6.64 -30.90
N ALA A 367 2.67 -5.64 -30.24
CA ALA A 367 3.39 -4.69 -29.39
C ALA A 367 3.79 -5.23 -28.00
N LYS A 368 3.05 -6.20 -27.45
CA LYS A 368 3.15 -6.61 -26.02
C LYS A 368 4.54 -7.04 -25.56
N LYS A 369 5.38 -7.58 -26.47
CA LYS A 369 6.72 -8.08 -26.12
C LYS A 369 7.66 -6.92 -25.80
N ASP A 370 7.57 -5.88 -26.60
CA ASP A 370 8.44 -4.70 -26.57
C ASP A 370 7.69 -3.48 -26.02
N TRP A 371 6.59 -3.72 -25.27
CA TRP A 371 5.67 -2.67 -24.82
C TRP A 371 6.36 -1.54 -24.06
N ASP A 372 7.29 -1.86 -23.16
CA ASP A 372 7.98 -0.85 -22.36
C ASP A 372 8.81 0.11 -23.24
N GLN A 373 9.45 -0.40 -24.28
CA GLN A 373 10.17 0.41 -25.26
C GLN A 373 9.20 1.29 -26.06
N ILE A 374 8.12 0.69 -26.57
CA ILE A 374 7.08 1.40 -27.32
C ILE A 374 6.48 2.52 -26.45
N PHE A 375 6.08 2.20 -25.22
CA PHE A 375 5.53 3.14 -24.26
C PHE A 375 6.43 4.35 -24.02
N SER A 376 7.75 4.15 -23.97
CA SER A 376 8.73 5.21 -23.74
C SER A 376 8.79 6.26 -24.86
N GLU A 377 8.34 5.91 -26.06
CA GLU A 377 8.39 6.76 -27.27
C GLU A 377 7.01 7.23 -27.74
N VAL A 378 5.93 6.63 -27.23
CA VAL A 378 4.57 6.93 -27.68
C VAL A 378 4.17 8.37 -27.31
N PRO A 379 3.65 9.16 -28.28
CA PRO A 379 3.08 10.47 -27.99
C PRO A 379 1.82 10.36 -27.12
N ILE A 380 1.79 11.15 -26.04
CA ILE A 380 0.65 11.21 -25.12
C ILE A 380 0.24 12.68 -24.95
N THR A 381 -1.04 12.97 -25.19
CA THR A 381 -1.63 14.29 -24.94
C THR A 381 -2.58 14.23 -23.74
N CYS A 382 -2.74 15.35 -23.03
CA CYS A 382 -3.64 15.48 -21.89
C CYS A 382 -4.67 16.58 -22.16
N GLU A 383 -5.94 16.27 -21.93
CA GLU A 383 -7.05 17.22 -21.97
C GLU A 383 -7.69 17.25 -20.58
N VAL A 384 -7.58 18.37 -19.87
CA VAL A 384 -8.17 18.56 -18.55
C VAL A 384 -9.37 19.50 -18.65
N ASN A 385 -10.48 19.11 -18.03
CA ASN A 385 -11.67 19.93 -17.89
C ASN A 385 -12.10 19.99 -16.42
N ILE A 386 -12.13 21.20 -15.86
CA ILE A 386 -12.53 21.44 -14.47
C ILE A 386 -13.86 22.20 -14.44
N SER A 387 -14.76 21.77 -13.56
CA SER A 387 -16.01 22.47 -13.26
C SER A 387 -16.06 22.81 -11.77
N ILE A 388 -16.01 24.10 -11.45
CA ILE A 388 -16.18 24.57 -10.07
C ILE A 388 -17.67 24.77 -9.78
N LYS A 389 -18.18 24.11 -8.73
CA LYS A 389 -19.61 24.14 -8.36
C LYS A 389 -19.95 25.27 -7.38
N ASP A 390 -19.09 25.55 -6.41
CA ASP A 390 -19.31 26.56 -5.37
C ASP A 390 -18.00 27.03 -4.71
N TYR A 391 -18.15 27.95 -3.75
CA TYR A 391 -17.09 28.56 -2.93
C TYR A 391 -17.12 28.09 -1.47
N GLY A 392 -17.75 26.94 -1.20
CA GLY A 392 -18.10 26.55 0.17
C GLY A 392 -19.09 27.52 0.82
N THR A 393 -19.11 27.56 2.15
CA THR A 393 -20.15 28.24 2.96
C THR A 393 -20.05 29.78 3.00
N SER A 394 -19.13 30.40 2.27
CA SER A 394 -18.84 31.84 2.35
C SER A 394 -19.41 32.67 1.20
N GLY A 395 -20.37 32.12 0.45
CA GLY A 395 -20.94 32.75 -0.76
C GLY A 395 -22.43 33.14 -0.69
N ASP A 396 -23.06 33.09 0.48
CA ASP A 396 -24.46 33.51 0.68
C ASP A 396 -24.59 34.97 1.16
#